data_AF-A0A7S1ZXA4-F1
#
_entry.id   AF-A0A7S1ZXA4-F1
#
_cell.length_a   1.000
_cell.length_b   1.000
_cell.length_c   1.000
_cell.angle_alpha   90.00
_cell.angle_beta   90.00
_cell.angle_gamma   90.00
#
_symmetry.space_group_name_H-M   'P 1'
#
loop_
_entity.id
_entity.type
_entity.pdbx_description
1 polymer ?
#
loop_
_entity_poly.entity_id
_entity_poly.type
_entity_poly.pdbx_seq_one_letter_code
_entity_poly.pdbx_strand_id
1 'polypeptide(L)'
;AEGAFDLLEIFQNIQQHRPSIHRIEDRYADILHQYTRELQILENLFRSSKNNPTAITGYKKTAGSIAWSLNLYLKAKQPILRFVARDGFLSSEFGSEVKRRYLIFARSIDAYKDQIFDDWKSRVVP
;
A
#
# COMPACT_ATOMS: atom_id res chain seq x y z
N ALA A 1 12.95 -15.09 -0.20
CA ALA A 1 11.88 -14.08 -0.14
C ALA A 1 11.69 -13.59 -1.57
N GLU A 2 10.78 -14.24 -2.30
CA GLU A 2 10.44 -13.86 -3.67
C GLU A 2 9.73 -12.50 -3.60
N GLY A 3 10.30 -11.53 -4.29
CA GLY A 3 9.96 -10.11 -4.15
C GLY A 3 9.06 -9.64 -5.28
N ALA A 4 8.55 -8.42 -5.19
CA ALA A 4 7.78 -7.75 -6.25
C ALA A 4 8.45 -7.75 -7.65
N PHE A 5 9.74 -8.10 -7.72
CA PHE A 5 10.48 -8.38 -8.96
C PHE A 5 10.00 -9.65 -9.68
N ASP A 6 9.73 -10.74 -8.96
CA ASP A 6 9.25 -12.00 -9.55
C ASP A 6 7.88 -11.81 -10.21
N LEU A 7 7.05 -10.92 -9.64
CA LEU A 7 5.76 -10.54 -10.24
C LEU A 7 5.95 -9.85 -11.60
N LEU A 8 6.93 -8.95 -11.74
CA LEU A 8 7.20 -8.25 -13.00
C LEU A 8 7.64 -9.19 -14.13
N GLU A 9 8.42 -10.23 -13.79
CA GLU A 9 8.86 -11.25 -14.75
C GLU A 9 7.68 -12.13 -15.22
N ILE A 10 6.78 -12.49 -14.29
CA ILE A 10 5.53 -13.17 -14.60
C ILE A 10 4.66 -12.32 -15.55
N PHE A 11 4.60 -10.99 -15.37
CA PHE A 11 3.85 -10.08 -16.24
C PHE A 11 4.40 -10.00 -17.67
N GLN A 12 5.72 -10.02 -17.84
CA GLN A 12 6.33 -9.99 -19.17
C GLN A 12 6.07 -11.28 -19.96
N ASN A 13 6.08 -12.42 -19.27
CA ASN A 13 5.84 -13.72 -19.90
C ASN A 13 4.38 -13.92 -20.37
N ILE A 14 3.39 -13.32 -19.70
CA ILE A 14 1.96 -13.42 -20.07
C ILE A 14 1.67 -12.68 -21.39
N GLN A 15 2.39 -11.60 -21.69
CA GLN A 15 2.22 -10.82 -22.93
C GLN A 15 2.72 -11.57 -24.18
N GLN A 16 3.66 -12.50 -24.02
CA GLN A 16 4.37 -13.18 -25.11
C GLN A 16 3.59 -14.37 -25.71
N HIS A 17 2.63 -14.94 -24.99
CA HIS A 17 1.87 -16.13 -25.41
C HIS A 17 0.39 -15.81 -25.32
N ARG A 18 -0.46 -16.17 -26.31
CA ARG A 18 -1.93 -16.04 -26.20
C ARG A 18 -2.46 -17.11 -25.23
N PRO A 19 -2.69 -16.83 -23.94
CA PRO A 19 -3.20 -17.81 -23.00
C PRO A 19 -4.73 -17.87 -23.17
N SER A 20 -5.36 -18.95 -22.74
CA SER A 20 -6.83 -18.98 -22.62
C SER A 20 -7.30 -17.90 -21.62
N ILE A 21 -8.43 -17.23 -21.89
CA ILE A 21 -8.96 -16.12 -21.08
C ILE A 21 -9.07 -16.49 -19.59
N HIS A 22 -9.59 -17.68 -19.29
CA HIS A 22 -9.69 -18.21 -17.92
C HIS A 22 -8.33 -18.24 -17.19
N ARG A 23 -7.25 -18.65 -17.87
CA ARG A 23 -5.90 -18.70 -17.29
C ARG A 23 -5.33 -17.31 -16.98
N ILE A 24 -5.81 -16.29 -17.68
CA ILE A 24 -5.44 -14.89 -17.45
C ILE A 24 -6.19 -14.36 -16.22
N GLU A 25 -7.48 -14.68 -16.08
CA GLU A 25 -8.31 -14.31 -14.93
C GLU A 25 -7.79 -14.93 -13.63
N ASP A 26 -7.44 -16.22 -13.64
CA ASP A 26 -6.87 -16.92 -12.48
C ASP A 26 -5.58 -16.23 -12.00
N ARG A 27 -4.70 -15.84 -12.94
CA ARG A 27 -3.48 -15.10 -12.59
C ARG A 27 -3.76 -13.72 -12.01
N TYR A 28 -4.82 -13.03 -12.43
CA TYR A 28 -5.21 -11.76 -11.83
C TYR A 28 -5.70 -11.91 -10.40
N ALA A 29 -6.47 -12.97 -10.13
CA ALA A 29 -6.88 -13.30 -8.77
C ALA A 29 -5.64 -13.51 -7.88
N ASP A 30 -4.64 -14.27 -8.35
CA ASP A 30 -3.39 -14.50 -7.62
C ASP A 30 -2.64 -13.19 -7.30
N ILE A 31 -2.56 -12.28 -8.27
CA ILE A 31 -1.94 -10.95 -8.09
C ILE A 31 -2.68 -10.13 -7.03
N LEU A 32 -4.01 -10.12 -7.07
CA LEU A 32 -4.83 -9.40 -6.09
C LEU A 32 -4.71 -10.02 -4.69
N HIS A 33 -4.62 -11.34 -4.59
CA HIS A 33 -4.33 -12.03 -3.33
C HIS A 33 -2.96 -11.64 -2.77
N GLN A 34 -1.93 -11.61 -3.62
CA GLN A 34 -0.60 -11.20 -3.22
C GLN A 34 -0.57 -9.74 -2.75
N TYR A 35 -1.19 -8.83 -3.49
CA TYR A 35 -1.31 -7.44 -3.08
C TYR A 35 -2.04 -7.29 -1.74
N THR A 36 -3.10 -8.08 -1.51
CA THR A 36 -3.84 -8.07 -0.24
C THR A 36 -2.95 -8.51 0.93
N ARG A 37 -2.10 -9.53 0.73
CA ARG A 37 -1.11 -9.96 1.74
C ARG A 37 -0.10 -8.85 2.04
N GLU A 38 0.44 -8.22 1.01
CA GLU A 38 1.39 -7.11 1.17
C GLU A 38 0.75 -5.92 1.90
N LEU A 39 -0.49 -5.57 1.56
CA LEU A 39 -1.23 -4.51 2.24
C LEU A 39 -1.44 -4.84 3.73
N GLN A 40 -1.75 -6.10 4.07
CA GLN A 40 -1.86 -6.54 5.46
C GLN A 40 -0.54 -6.41 6.22
N ILE A 41 0.60 -6.72 5.58
CA ILE A 41 1.93 -6.54 6.17
C ILE A 41 2.19 -5.05 6.46
N LEU A 42 1.86 -4.17 5.51
CA LEU A 42 2.00 -2.72 5.68
C LEU A 42 1.10 -2.19 6.79
N GLU A 43 -0.14 -2.66 6.89
CA GLU A 43 -1.08 -2.33 7.96
C GLU A 43 -0.55 -2.76 9.33
N ASN A 44 -0.03 -3.98 9.43
CA ASN A 44 0.52 -4.51 10.66
C ASN A 44 1.77 -3.72 11.10
N LEU A 45 2.65 -3.39 10.15
CA LEU A 45 3.82 -2.56 10.40
C LEU A 45 3.41 -1.14 10.83
N PHE A 46 2.38 -0.60 10.20
CA PHE A 46 1.83 0.70 10.57
C PHE A 46 1.30 0.69 12.00
N ARG A 47 0.45 -0.28 12.36
CA ARG A 47 -0.15 -0.41 13.70
C ARG A 47 0.89 -0.62 14.79
N SER A 48 1.90 -1.46 14.56
CA SER A 48 2.92 -1.80 15.56
C SER A 48 3.89 -0.65 15.83
N SER A 49 4.20 0.15 14.81
CA SER A 49 5.24 1.19 14.91
C SER A 49 4.69 2.60 15.13
N LYS A 50 3.36 2.80 14.98
CA LYS A 50 2.69 4.10 15.21
C LYS A 50 2.86 4.61 16.65
N ASN A 51 2.93 3.71 17.63
CA ASN A 51 2.93 4.06 19.05
C ASN A 51 4.33 4.16 19.68
N ASN A 52 5.39 3.77 18.96
CA ASN A 52 6.75 3.85 19.50
C ASN A 52 7.80 4.16 18.43
N PRO A 53 7.84 5.40 17.89
CA PRO A 53 8.95 5.85 17.08
C PRO A 53 10.17 6.00 18.01
N THR A 54 11.02 4.98 18.02
CA THR A 54 12.18 4.84 18.90
C THR A 54 13.00 6.13 19.00
N ALA A 55 13.01 6.71 20.21
CA ALA A 55 14.14 7.38 20.86
C ALA A 55 14.97 8.45 20.11
N ILE A 56 14.38 9.32 19.27
CA ILE A 56 15.06 10.55 18.78
C ILE A 56 14.33 11.81 19.30
N THR A 57 15.00 12.89 19.65
CA THR A 57 14.36 14.07 20.28
C THR A 57 13.71 15.03 19.25
N GLY A 58 12.55 15.62 19.58
CA GLY A 58 11.98 16.80 18.92
C GLY A 58 11.57 16.66 17.44
N TYR A 59 11.84 17.71 16.64
CA TYR A 59 11.47 17.89 15.23
C TYR A 59 11.85 16.71 14.31
N LYS A 60 12.95 16.02 14.62
CA LYS A 60 13.41 14.84 13.86
C LYS A 60 12.47 13.64 13.98
N LYS A 61 11.75 13.50 15.10
CA LYS A 61 10.72 12.47 15.28
C LYS A 61 9.49 12.77 14.42
N THR A 62 8.97 13.99 14.49
CA THR A 62 7.79 14.41 13.71
C THR A 62 8.04 14.22 12.21
N ALA A 63 9.16 14.75 11.69
CA ALA A 63 9.53 14.60 10.29
C ALA A 63 9.79 13.13 9.92
N GLY A 64 10.46 12.36 10.79
CA GLY A 64 10.72 10.93 10.58
C GLY A 64 9.46 10.08 10.51
N SER A 65 8.49 10.31 11.41
CA SER A 65 7.20 9.61 11.41
C SER A 65 6.34 9.95 10.20
N ILE A 66 6.35 11.21 9.75
CA ILE A 66 5.68 11.62 8.50
C ILE A 66 6.35 10.96 7.29
N ALA A 67 7.68 10.99 7.20
CA ALA A 67 8.42 10.38 6.09
C ALA A 67 8.22 8.85 6.03
N TRP A 68 8.25 8.17 7.18
CA TRP A 68 8.00 6.74 7.29
C TRP A 68 6.57 6.38 6.86
N SER A 69 5.56 7.08 7.38
CA SER A 69 4.16 6.82 7.02
C SER A 69 3.90 7.10 5.53
N LEU A 70 4.51 8.15 4.96
CA LEU A 70 4.50 8.41 3.52
C LEU A 70 5.13 7.27 2.72
N ASN A 71 6.24 6.70 3.18
CA ASN A 71 6.88 5.56 2.51
C ASN A 71 5.94 4.34 2.45
N LEU A 72 5.23 4.02 3.55
CA LEU A 72 4.24 2.94 3.57
C LEU A 72 3.09 3.20 2.60
N TYR A 73 2.56 4.42 2.58
CA TYR A 73 1.52 4.81 1.65
C TYR A 73 1.96 4.67 0.19
N LEU A 74 3.18 5.12 -0.15
CA LEU A 74 3.71 5.00 -1.51
C LEU A 74 3.87 3.54 -1.93
N LYS A 75 4.34 2.66 -1.04
CA LYS A 75 4.43 1.21 -1.29
C LYS A 75 3.07 0.59 -1.61
N ALA A 76 2.01 1.00 -0.90
CA ALA A 76 0.65 0.54 -1.19
C ALA A 76 0.03 1.17 -2.45
N LYS A 77 0.39 2.43 -2.76
CA LYS A 77 -0.15 3.21 -3.89
C LYS A 77 0.35 2.74 -5.25
N GLN A 78 1.63 2.38 -5.37
CA GLN A 78 2.22 2.04 -6.66
C GLN A 78 1.53 0.84 -7.36
N PRO A 79 1.24 -0.29 -6.68
CA PRO A 79 0.56 -1.42 -7.31
C PRO A 79 -0.91 -1.13 -7.66
N ILE A 80 -1.67 -0.49 -6.75
CA ILE A 80 -3.11 -0.23 -6.99
C ILE A 80 -3.34 0.70 -8.18
N LEU A 81 -2.46 1.68 -8.43
CA LEU A 81 -2.57 2.55 -9.61
C LEU A 81 -2.37 1.77 -10.91
N ARG A 82 -1.48 0.76 -10.93
CA ARG A 82 -1.29 -0.11 -12.09
C ARG A 82 -2.53 -0.98 -12.34
N PHE A 83 -3.20 -1.41 -11.29
CA PHE A 83 -4.44 -2.17 -11.39
C PHE A 83 -5.59 -1.31 -11.94
N VAL A 84 -5.71 -0.05 -11.49
CA VAL A 84 -6.73 0.89 -11.99
C VAL A 84 -6.50 1.27 -13.45
N ALA A 85 -5.23 1.40 -13.88
CA ALA A 85 -4.89 1.73 -15.26
C ALA A 85 -5.25 0.64 -16.28
N ARG A 86 -5.65 -0.55 -15.81
CA ARG A 86 -6.04 -1.67 -16.65
C ARG A 86 -7.54 -1.93 -16.53
N ASP A 87 -8.25 -1.66 -17.62
CA ASP A 87 -9.70 -1.88 -17.69
C ASP A 87 -10.07 -3.31 -17.29
N GLY A 88 -11.08 -3.43 -16.42
CA GLY A 88 -11.60 -4.72 -15.94
C GLY A 88 -10.75 -5.43 -14.88
N PHE A 89 -9.56 -4.94 -14.52
CA PHE A 89 -8.72 -5.65 -13.54
C PHE A 89 -9.29 -5.62 -12.11
N LEU A 90 -9.99 -4.55 -11.75
CA LEU A 90 -10.64 -4.37 -10.44
C LEU A 90 -12.17 -4.46 -10.51
N SER A 91 -12.75 -4.88 -11.64
CA SER A 91 -14.21 -4.92 -11.80
C SER A 91 -14.88 -6.10 -11.09
N SER A 92 -14.11 -7.11 -10.67
CA SER A 92 -14.63 -8.21 -9.87
C SER A 92 -15.02 -7.74 -8.47
N GLU A 93 -15.87 -8.53 -7.79
CA GLU A 93 -16.22 -8.30 -6.39
C GLU A 93 -14.95 -8.29 -5.51
N PHE A 94 -14.03 -9.22 -5.75
CA PHE A 94 -12.74 -9.28 -5.06
C PHE A 94 -11.88 -8.03 -5.33
N GLY A 95 -11.82 -7.56 -6.58
CA GLY A 95 -11.12 -6.31 -6.93
C GLY A 95 -11.70 -5.08 -6.23
N SER A 96 -13.02 -5.02 -6.09
CA SER A 96 -13.73 -3.96 -5.36
C SER A 96 -13.39 -3.98 -3.86
N GLU A 97 -13.33 -5.18 -3.25
CA GLU A 97 -12.89 -5.35 -1.86
C GLU A 97 -11.43 -4.92 -1.67
N VAL A 98 -10.53 -5.30 -2.58
CA VAL A 98 -9.12 -4.87 -2.57
C VAL A 98 -9.01 -3.34 -2.62
N LYS A 99 -9.78 -2.69 -3.51
CA LYS A 99 -9.83 -1.23 -3.61
C LYS A 99 -10.31 -0.60 -2.29
N ARG A 100 -11.35 -1.16 -1.67
CA ARG A 100 -11.88 -0.69 -0.39
C ARG A 100 -10.84 -0.78 0.72
N ARG A 101 -10.12 -1.90 0.82
CA ARG A 101 -9.04 -2.08 1.81
C ARG A 101 -7.92 -1.05 1.62
N TYR A 102 -7.47 -0.84 0.38
CA TYR A 102 -6.49 0.19 0.07
C TYR A 102 -6.96 1.59 0.53
N LEU A 103 -8.22 1.95 0.28
CA LEU A 103 -8.77 3.25 0.69
C LEU A 103 -8.81 3.41 2.22
N ILE A 104 -9.15 2.34 2.95
CA ILE A 104 -9.13 2.35 4.42
C ILE A 104 -7.70 2.57 4.92
N PHE A 105 -6.73 1.82 4.37
CA PHE A 105 -5.32 1.98 4.72
C PHE A 105 -4.82 3.41 4.42
N ALA A 106 -5.09 3.94 3.22
CA ALA A 106 -4.70 5.29 2.83
C ALA A 106 -5.25 6.36 3.79
N ARG A 107 -6.55 6.29 4.11
CA ARG A 107 -7.19 7.21 5.07
C ARG A 107 -6.57 7.11 6.47
N SER A 108 -6.16 5.91 6.89
CA SER A 108 -5.51 5.71 8.19
C SER A 108 -4.12 6.37 8.27
N ILE A 109 -3.39 6.40 7.15
CA ILE A 109 -2.11 7.10 7.03
C ILE A 109 -2.33 8.61 7.03
N ASP A 110 -3.31 9.12 6.27
CA ASP A 110 -3.60 10.55 6.21
C ASP A 110 -4.02 11.09 7.59
N ALA A 111 -4.95 10.41 8.27
CA ALA A 111 -5.37 10.78 9.62
C ALA A 111 -4.19 10.79 10.63
N TYR A 112 -3.20 9.89 10.46
CA TYR A 112 -2.02 9.90 11.31
C TYR A 112 -1.09 11.08 11.01
N LYS A 113 -0.91 11.44 9.75
CA LYS A 113 -0.11 12.60 9.36
C LYS A 113 -0.72 13.90 9.87
N ASP A 114 -2.04 14.03 9.77
CA ASP A 114 -2.78 15.18 10.30
C ASP A 114 -2.60 15.28 11.82
N GLN A 115 -2.76 14.17 12.55
CA GLN A 115 -2.54 14.14 13.99
C GLN A 115 -1.10 14.54 14.37
N ILE A 116 -0.08 14.02 13.68
CA ILE A 116 1.31 14.41 13.95
C ILE A 116 1.53 15.90 13.67
N PHE A 117 0.92 16.43 12.62
CA PHE A 117 1.04 17.83 12.24
C PHE A 117 0.37 18.75 13.27
N ASP A 118 -0.84 18.42 13.72
CA ASP A 118 -1.56 19.16 14.75
C ASP A 118 -0.82 19.12 16.10
N ASP A 119 -0.30 17.96 16.50
CA ASP A 119 0.54 17.79 17.69
C ASP A 119 1.84 18.59 17.60
N TRP A 120 2.38 18.79 16.39
CA TRP A 120 3.54 19.65 16.19
C TRP A 120 3.13 21.12 16.29
N LYS A 121 2.03 21.53 15.63
CA LYS A 121 1.54 22.91 15.64
C LYS A 121 1.28 23.41 17.06
N SER A 122 0.64 22.61 17.91
CA SER A 122 0.38 22.94 19.32
C SER A 122 1.64 23.10 20.18
N ARG A 123 2.77 22.54 19.76
CA ARG A 123 4.06 22.65 20.47
C ARG A 123 4.89 23.85 20.02
N VAL A 124 4.73 24.31 18.78
CA VAL A 124 5.59 25.34 18.17
C VAL A 124 4.90 26.71 18.12
N VAL A 125 3.58 26.76 18.14
CA VAL A 125 2.79 28.01 18.17
C VAL A 125 2.16 28.14 19.56
N PRO A 126 2.57 29.11 20.40
CA PRO A 126 1.99 29.37 21.72
C PRO A 126 0.53 29.82 21.66
#